data_AF-A0A2Z6SB10-F1
#
_entry.id   AF-A0A2Z6SB10-F1
#
_cell.length_a   1.000
_cell.length_b   1.000
_cell.length_c   1.000
_cell.angle_alpha   90.00
_cell.angle_beta   90.00
_cell.angle_gamma   90.00
#
_symmetry.space_group_name_H-M   'P 1'
#
loop_
_entity.id
_entity.type
_entity.pdbx_description
1 polymer ?
#
loop_
_entity_poly.entity_id
_entity_poly.type
_entity_poly.pdbx_seq_one_letter_code
_entity_poly.pdbx_strand_id
1 'polypeptide(L)'
;MVLNELTPNYEYSMRKVPGDGIPDYTCYYLGSTLLLVIEIKRVHILSEIGLGLLSDFYKTNPRVKDVVQQIYYYMSENQLQYGVLSTYDKHWFVKRDHQDLYITEPLLLGSTSPTVLEAYAFLGQLAKDCPFSKHPNII
;
A
#
# COMPACT_ATOMS: atom_id res chain seq x y z
N MET A 1 18.14 -4.48 -0.09
CA MET A 1 17.19 -3.56 0.58
C MET A 1 17.07 -4.06 2.00
N VAL A 2 17.28 -3.21 3.01
CA VAL A 2 17.40 -3.60 4.43
C VAL A 2 16.26 -4.51 4.87
N LEU A 3 15.02 -4.23 4.46
CA LEU A 3 13.89 -5.07 4.85
C LEU A 3 14.01 -6.52 4.35
N ASN A 4 14.51 -6.76 3.14
CA ASN A 4 14.68 -8.12 2.60
C ASN A 4 15.77 -8.89 3.36
N GLU A 5 16.81 -8.19 3.83
CA GLU A 5 17.87 -8.79 4.65
C GLU A 5 17.35 -9.19 6.04
N LEU A 6 16.46 -8.37 6.62
CA LEU A 6 15.86 -8.62 7.92
C LEU A 6 14.67 -9.60 7.87
N THR A 7 14.03 -9.74 6.71
CA THR A 7 12.83 -10.56 6.52
C THR A 7 12.99 -11.46 5.28
N PRO A 8 13.84 -12.50 5.32
CA PRO A 8 14.30 -13.21 4.12
C PRO A 8 13.22 -13.97 3.33
N ASN A 9 12.06 -14.22 3.94
CA ASN A 9 10.91 -14.81 3.26
C ASN A 9 10.07 -13.78 2.48
N TYR A 10 10.36 -12.49 2.68
CA TYR A 10 9.70 -11.36 2.05
C TYR A 10 10.67 -10.70 1.06
N GLU A 11 10.14 -10.39 -0.10
CA GLU A 11 10.88 -9.76 -1.18
C GLU A 11 10.16 -8.49 -1.57
N TYR A 12 10.66 -7.34 -1.13
CA TYR A 12 10.25 -6.07 -1.69
C TYR A 12 11.18 -5.69 -2.82
N SER A 13 10.58 -5.45 -3.99
CA SER A 13 11.31 -5.21 -5.23
C SER A 13 10.42 -4.49 -6.25
N MET A 14 11.05 -3.93 -7.28
CA MET A 14 10.38 -3.40 -8.46
C MET A 14 10.00 -4.58 -9.37
N ARG A 15 8.92 -5.27 -9.02
CA ARG A 15 8.42 -6.45 -9.73
C ARG A 15 7.01 -6.17 -10.25
N LYS A 16 6.70 -6.72 -11.43
CA LYS A 16 5.35 -6.64 -12.01
C LYS A 16 4.36 -7.44 -11.18
N VAL A 17 3.13 -6.94 -11.12
CA VAL A 17 1.99 -7.66 -10.53
C VAL A 17 1.32 -8.57 -11.57
N PRO A 18 0.57 -9.61 -11.14
CA PRO A 18 -0.17 -10.48 -12.07
C PRO A 18 -1.29 -9.78 -12.84
N GLY A 19 -2.01 -8.85 -12.18
CA GLY A 19 -3.06 -8.05 -12.79
C GLY A 19 -2.52 -6.87 -13.59
N ASP A 20 -3.42 -6.02 -14.06
CA ASP A 20 -3.07 -4.84 -14.84
C ASP A 20 -2.43 -3.73 -13.98
N GLY A 21 -1.54 -2.97 -14.61
CA GLY A 21 -0.82 -1.87 -13.98
C GLY A 21 0.63 -2.16 -13.60
N ILE A 22 1.32 -1.12 -13.16
CA ILE A 22 2.74 -1.18 -12.79
C ILE A 22 2.93 -0.34 -11.51
N PRO A 23 2.75 -0.94 -10.32
CA PRO A 23 3.13 -0.29 -9.08
C PRO A 23 4.63 -0.04 -9.04
N ASP A 24 5.07 1.01 -8.33
CA ASP A 24 6.49 1.31 -8.19
C ASP A 24 7.25 0.19 -7.46
N TYR A 25 6.71 -0.34 -6.36
CA TYR A 25 7.25 -1.50 -5.67
C TYR A 25 6.14 -2.49 -5.27
N THR A 26 6.56 -3.72 -5.02
CA THR A 26 5.70 -4.80 -4.55
C THR A 26 6.37 -5.51 -3.38
N CYS A 27 5.61 -6.30 -2.62
CA CYS A 27 6.13 -7.27 -1.67
C CYS A 27 5.62 -8.65 -2.00
N TYR A 28 6.52 -9.59 -2.24
CA TYR A 28 6.22 -11.01 -2.42
C TYR A 28 6.63 -11.83 -1.21
N TYR A 29 5.87 -12.87 -0.90
CA TYR A 29 6.20 -13.89 0.07
C TYR A 29 6.61 -15.18 -0.63
N LEU A 30 7.77 -15.73 -0.23
CA LEU A 30 8.38 -16.94 -0.81
C LEU A 30 8.48 -16.89 -2.34
N GLY A 31 8.64 -15.70 -2.92
CA GLY A 31 8.79 -15.46 -4.36
C GLY A 31 7.55 -15.65 -5.23
N SER A 32 6.45 -16.18 -4.69
CA SER A 32 5.24 -16.49 -5.47
C SER A 32 4.01 -15.68 -5.09
N THR A 33 3.85 -15.34 -3.81
CA THR A 33 2.61 -14.75 -3.30
C THR A 33 2.74 -13.25 -3.17
N LEU A 34 2.04 -12.48 -4.01
CA LEU A 34 1.98 -11.02 -3.86
C LEU A 34 1.17 -10.66 -2.62
N LEU A 35 1.77 -9.88 -1.71
CA LEU A 35 1.16 -9.47 -0.45
C LEU A 35 0.61 -8.04 -0.46
N LEU A 36 1.39 -7.11 -1.02
CA LEU A 36 1.03 -5.70 -1.09
C LEU A 36 1.75 -5.00 -2.24
N VAL A 37 1.21 -3.83 -2.58
CA VAL A 37 1.79 -2.87 -3.55
C VAL A 37 2.17 -1.58 -2.84
N ILE A 38 3.20 -0.91 -3.35
CA ILE A 38 3.68 0.37 -2.85
C ILE A 38 3.75 1.33 -4.04
N GLU A 39 3.07 2.46 -3.91
CA GLU A 39 3.06 3.51 -4.91
C GLU A 39 3.74 4.76 -4.34
N ILE A 40 4.70 5.29 -5.10
CA ILE A 40 5.49 6.46 -4.74
C ILE A 40 4.94 7.70 -5.45
N LYS A 41 4.73 8.78 -4.71
CA LYS A 41 4.31 10.07 -5.25
C LYS A 41 5.16 11.21 -4.69
N ARG A 42 5.09 12.36 -5.36
CA ARG A 42 5.73 13.59 -4.87
C ARG A 42 4.93 14.16 -3.70
N VAL A 43 5.62 14.81 -2.77
CA VAL A 43 5.02 15.28 -1.50
C VAL A 43 3.79 16.17 -1.68
N HIS A 44 3.79 17.06 -2.68
CA HIS A 44 2.68 17.98 -2.95
C HIS A 44 1.42 17.30 -3.50
N ILE A 45 1.49 16.02 -3.86
CA ILE A 45 0.34 15.23 -4.31
C ILE A 45 -0.36 14.58 -3.11
N LEU A 46 0.41 14.21 -2.08
CA LEU A 46 -0.07 13.46 -0.91
C LEU A 46 -0.23 14.31 0.36
N SER A 47 0.22 15.56 0.35
CA SER A 47 0.20 16.45 1.53
C SER A 47 -1.19 16.74 2.10
N GLU A 48 -2.24 16.49 1.32
CA GLU A 48 -3.63 16.74 1.69
C GLU A 48 -4.36 15.47 2.18
N ILE A 49 -3.70 14.32 2.21
CA ILE A 49 -4.27 13.06 2.70
C ILE A 49 -4.04 12.94 4.20
N GLY A 50 -5.12 12.99 4.97
CA GLY A 50 -5.17 12.69 6.41
C GLY A 50 -5.76 11.31 6.71
N LEU A 51 -6.00 11.01 7.99
CA LEU A 51 -6.69 9.78 8.43
C LEU A 51 -8.15 9.76 8.04
N GLY A 52 -8.63 8.58 7.62
CA GLY A 52 -10.06 8.35 7.42
C GLY A 52 -10.34 7.38 6.28
N LEU A 53 -11.57 7.45 5.77
CA LEU A 53 -11.96 6.74 4.56
C LEU A 53 -11.43 7.52 3.36
N LEU A 54 -10.72 6.87 2.44
CA LEU A 54 -10.18 7.56 1.25
C LEU A 54 -11.29 8.15 0.37
N SER A 55 -12.51 7.63 0.45
CA SER A 55 -13.68 8.19 -0.24
C SER A 55 -14.08 9.59 0.26
N ASP A 56 -13.68 9.97 1.48
CA ASP A 56 -13.88 11.31 2.02
C ASP A 56 -12.94 12.32 1.35
N PHE A 57 -11.71 11.90 1.00
CA PHE A 57 -10.72 12.71 0.30
C PHE A 57 -10.94 12.74 -1.22
N TYR A 58 -11.49 11.66 -1.80
CA TYR A 58 -11.81 11.56 -3.22
C TYR A 58 -12.71 12.70 -3.73
N LYS A 59 -13.62 13.19 -2.87
CA LYS A 59 -14.60 14.23 -3.23
C LYS A 59 -14.01 15.63 -3.25
N THR A 60 -12.86 15.86 -2.63
CA THR A 60 -12.36 17.21 -2.33
C THR A 60 -11.14 17.61 -3.17
N ASN A 61 -10.34 16.67 -3.68
CA ASN A 61 -9.17 16.97 -4.50
C ASN A 61 -8.99 16.00 -5.70
N PRO A 62 -9.05 16.49 -6.96
CA PRO A 62 -8.83 15.68 -8.17
C PRO A 62 -7.49 14.94 -8.21
N ARG A 63 -6.40 15.53 -7.69
CA ARG A 63 -5.08 14.89 -7.66
C ARG A 63 -5.04 13.72 -6.68
N VAL A 64 -5.67 13.90 -5.52
CA VAL A 64 -5.82 12.81 -4.53
C VAL A 64 -6.66 11.69 -5.12
N LYS A 65 -7.73 12.04 -5.84
CA LYS A 65 -8.55 11.08 -6.58
C LYS A 65 -7.72 10.22 -7.53
N ASP A 66 -6.85 10.80 -8.35
CA ASP A 66 -6.03 10.04 -9.30
C ASP A 66 -5.12 9.03 -8.58
N VAL A 67 -4.52 9.44 -7.47
CA VAL A 67 -3.68 8.55 -6.65
C VAL A 67 -4.48 7.43 -5.99
N VAL A 68 -5.64 7.76 -5.40
CA VAL A 68 -6.52 6.79 -4.75
C VAL A 68 -7.04 5.77 -5.75
N GLN A 69 -7.45 6.22 -6.93
CA GLN A 69 -7.90 5.32 -8.00
C GLN A 69 -6.80 4.39 -8.46
N GLN A 70 -5.57 4.90 -8.62
CA GLN A 70 -4.44 4.11 -9.05
C GLN A 70 -4.11 2.98 -8.05
N ILE A 71 -3.96 3.30 -6.76
CA ILE A 71 -3.67 2.27 -5.75
C ILE A 71 -4.86 1.31 -5.56
N TYR A 72 -6.09 1.83 -5.60
CA TYR A 72 -7.30 0.99 -5.54
C TYR A 72 -7.30 -0.05 -6.66
N TYR A 73 -7.02 0.39 -7.89
CA TYR A 73 -7.01 -0.48 -9.06
C TYR A 73 -5.97 -1.60 -8.92
N TYR A 74 -4.74 -1.26 -8.54
CA TYR A 74 -3.71 -2.27 -8.30
C TYR A 74 -4.13 -3.28 -7.23
N MET A 75 -4.73 -2.81 -6.14
CA MET A 75 -5.20 -3.67 -5.06
C MET A 75 -6.42 -4.50 -5.44
N SER A 76 -7.35 -3.96 -6.24
CA SER A 76 -8.56 -4.68 -6.66
C SER A 76 -8.23 -5.77 -7.67
N GLU A 77 -7.50 -5.45 -8.73
CA GLU A 77 -7.11 -6.38 -9.80
C GLU A 77 -6.31 -7.56 -9.26
N ASN A 78 -5.48 -7.31 -8.25
CA ASN A 78 -4.64 -8.33 -7.62
C ASN A 78 -5.26 -8.93 -6.35
N GLN A 79 -6.50 -8.55 -6.02
CA GLN A 79 -7.24 -9.05 -4.85
C GLN A 79 -6.50 -8.87 -3.51
N LEU A 80 -5.71 -7.79 -3.41
CA LEU A 80 -4.91 -7.46 -2.25
C LEU A 80 -5.74 -6.71 -1.21
N GLN A 81 -5.48 -7.04 0.06
CA GLN A 81 -6.05 -6.34 1.20
C GLN A 81 -5.21 -5.14 1.65
N TYR A 82 -3.90 -5.12 1.39
CA TYR A 82 -3.00 -4.07 1.91
C TYR A 82 -2.17 -3.41 0.81
N GLY A 83 -1.85 -2.14 1.02
CA GLY A 83 -1.02 -1.32 0.14
C GLY A 83 -0.36 -0.17 0.88
N VAL A 84 0.54 0.55 0.21
CA VAL A 84 1.25 1.69 0.78
C VAL A 84 1.32 2.83 -0.23
N LEU A 85 1.05 4.05 0.23
CA LEU A 85 1.40 5.29 -0.47
C LEU A 85 2.62 5.89 0.22
N SER A 86 3.60 6.37 -0.54
CA SER A 86 4.78 6.99 0.06
C SER A 86 5.31 8.18 -0.74
N THR A 87 5.92 9.12 -0.02
CA THR A 87 6.74 10.20 -0.59
C THR A 87 8.22 10.04 -0.24
N TYR A 88 8.63 8.85 0.21
CA TYR A 88 9.87 8.55 0.94
C TYR A 88 9.98 9.21 2.33
N ASP A 89 9.53 10.44 2.49
CA ASP A 89 9.51 11.14 3.79
C ASP A 89 8.31 10.77 4.66
N LYS A 90 7.21 10.39 4.01
CA LYS A 90 5.93 10.05 4.63
C LYS A 90 5.41 8.75 4.03
N HIS A 91 4.78 7.94 4.87
CA HIS A 91 4.24 6.64 4.51
C HIS A 91 2.82 6.50 5.05
N TRP A 92 1.86 6.31 4.15
CA TRP A 92 0.48 6.04 4.51
C TRP A 92 0.19 4.57 4.20
N PHE A 93 -0.33 3.85 5.19
CA PHE A 93 -0.68 2.45 5.03
C PHE A 93 -2.16 2.35 4.69
N VAL A 94 -2.46 1.52 3.69
CA VAL A 94 -3.80 1.40 3.10
C VAL A 94 -4.33 -0.01 3.34
N LYS A 95 -5.58 -0.10 3.78
CA LYS A 95 -6.34 -1.35 3.88
C LYS A 95 -7.55 -1.26 2.95
N ARG A 96 -7.75 -2.28 2.11
CA ARG A 96 -8.94 -2.46 1.30
C ARG A 96 -9.90 -3.47 1.89
N ASP A 97 -11.12 -3.03 2.13
CA ASP A 97 -12.23 -3.89 2.49
C ASP A 97 -13.28 -3.82 1.38
N HIS A 98 -13.26 -4.79 0.47
CA HIS A 98 -14.10 -4.82 -0.71
C HIS A 98 -13.99 -3.52 -1.56
N GLN A 99 -15.00 -2.64 -1.53
CA GLN A 99 -15.01 -1.38 -2.28
C GLN A 99 -14.40 -0.20 -1.51
N ASP A 100 -14.16 -0.38 -0.21
CA ASP A 100 -13.68 0.69 0.67
C ASP A 100 -12.17 0.64 0.84
N LEU A 101 -11.56 1.83 0.93
CA LEU A 101 -10.16 2.00 1.29
C LEU A 101 -10.02 2.84 2.55
N TYR A 102 -9.37 2.26 3.55
CA TYR A 102 -8.97 2.92 4.78
C TYR A 102 -7.50 3.31 4.69
N ILE A 103 -7.17 4.50 5.17
CA ILE A 103 -5.80 5.00 5.19
C ILE A 103 -5.42 5.49 6.58
N THR A 104 -4.17 5.25 6.99
CA THR A 104 -3.62 5.74 8.27
C THR A 104 -3.24 7.22 8.19
N GLU A 105 -2.97 7.84 9.34
CA GLU A 105 -2.09 9.03 9.38
C GLU A 105 -0.71 8.69 8.79
N PRO A 106 0.02 9.67 8.22
CA PRO A 106 1.34 9.41 7.69
C PRO A 106 2.34 9.09 8.80
N LEU A 107 3.04 7.98 8.64
CA LEU A 107 4.26 7.71 9.39
C LEU A 107 5.42 8.49 8.75
N LEU A 108 6.11 9.29 9.55
CA LEU A 108 7.28 10.05 9.10
C LEU A 108 8.52 9.15 9.04
N LEU A 109 9.42 9.42 8.09
CA LEU A 109 10.69 8.70 7.95
C LEU A 109 11.52 8.70 9.24
N GLY A 110 11.51 9.81 9.98
CA GLY A 110 12.23 9.95 11.25
C GLY A 110 11.50 9.37 12.47
N SER A 111 10.37 8.68 12.29
CA SER A 111 9.66 8.05 13.41
C SER A 111 10.50 6.95 14.06
N THR A 112 10.44 6.88 15.40
CA THR A 112 11.15 5.87 16.20
C THR A 112 10.22 4.88 16.90
N SER A 113 8.90 5.08 16.83
CA SER A 113 7.92 4.22 17.51
C SER A 113 6.54 4.28 16.82
N PRO A 114 6.29 3.40 15.82
CA PRO A 114 7.24 2.48 15.19
C PRO A 114 8.19 3.22 14.24
N THR A 115 9.34 2.61 13.95
CA THR A 115 10.15 2.98 12.79
C THR A 115 9.45 2.60 11.50
N VAL A 116 9.86 3.21 10.38
CA VAL A 116 9.34 2.84 9.04
C VAL A 116 9.59 1.35 8.76
N LEU A 117 10.77 0.83 9.09
CA LEU A 117 11.10 -0.59 8.85
C LEU A 117 10.21 -1.52 9.68
N GLU A 118 9.97 -1.21 10.95
CA GLU A 118 9.05 -2.00 11.79
C GLU A 118 7.62 -1.98 11.25
N ALA A 119 7.14 -0.81 10.80
CA ALA A 119 5.80 -0.68 10.24
C ALA A 119 5.64 -1.48 8.93
N TYR A 120 6.64 -1.46 8.04
CA TYR A 120 6.62 -2.27 6.81
C TYR A 120 6.69 -3.77 7.13
N ALA A 121 7.57 -4.18 8.05
CA ALA A 121 7.67 -5.59 8.47
C ALA A 121 6.36 -6.09 9.08
N PHE A 122 5.73 -5.28 9.93
CA PHE A 122 4.44 -5.57 10.52
C PHE A 122 3.33 -5.67 9.47
N LEU A 123 3.26 -4.73 8.52
CA LEU A 123 2.27 -4.77 7.44
C LEU A 123 2.47 -6.00 6.53
N GLY A 124 3.71 -6.34 6.20
CA GLY A 124 4.02 -7.57 5.46
C GLY A 124 3.51 -8.81 6.19
N GLN A 125 3.71 -8.88 7.52
CA GLN A 125 3.21 -9.98 8.34
C GLN A 125 1.67 -10.03 8.38
N LEU A 126 0.99 -8.89 8.55
CA LEU A 126 -0.47 -8.80 8.45
C LEU A 126 -1.00 -9.24 7.08
N ALA A 127 -0.34 -8.80 6.01
CA ALA A 127 -0.71 -9.15 4.65
C ALA A 127 -0.47 -10.63 4.36
N LYS A 128 0.53 -11.27 4.97
CA LYS A 128 0.72 -12.72 4.86
C LYS A 128 -0.43 -13.48 5.52
N ASP A 129 -0.88 -13.02 6.68
CA ASP A 129 -1.92 -13.72 7.46
C ASP A 129 -3.32 -13.48 6.88
N CYS A 130 -3.57 -12.31 6.30
CA CYS A 130 -4.80 -11.93 5.61
C CYS A 130 -4.49 -11.24 4.27
N PRO A 131 -4.08 -11.98 3.22
CA PRO A 131 -3.65 -11.35 1.95
C PRO A 131 -4.82 -10.84 1.12
N PHE A 132 -6.00 -11.42 1.34
CA PHE A 132 -7.05 -11.44 0.34
C PHE A 132 -8.18 -10.48 0.68
N SER A 133 -8.53 -9.66 -0.30
CA SER A 133 -9.79 -8.91 -0.34
C SER A 133 -10.43 -9.21 -1.69
N LYS A 134 -11.69 -9.65 -1.72
CA LYS A 134 -12.33 -10.04 -2.98
C LYS A 134 -12.32 -8.88 -3.98
N HIS A 135 -12.16 -9.20 -5.27
CA HIS A 135 -12.45 -8.21 -6.31
C HIS A 135 -13.88 -7.71 -6.13
N PRO A 136 -14.19 -6.41 -6.30
CA PRO A 136 -15.53 -5.87 -6.12
C PRO A 136 -16.62 -6.53 -6.99
N ASN A 137 -16.21 -7.22 -8.07
CA ASN A 137 -17.10 -7.91 -8.99
C ASN A 137 -17.24 -9.43 -8.72
N ILE A 138 -16.57 -9.96 -7.68
CA ILE A 138 -16.64 -11.38 -7.30
C ILE A 138 -17.35 -11.46 -5.94
N ILE A 139 -18.54 -12.07 -5.92
CA ILE A 139 -19.42 -12.20 -4.74
C ILE A 139 -18.97 -13.35 -3.85
#